data_AF-A0A212LQB4-F1
#
_entry.id   AF-A0A212LQB4-F1
#
_cell.length_a   1.000
_cell.length_b   1.000
_cell.length_c   1.000
_cell.angle_alpha   90.00
_cell.angle_beta   90.00
_cell.angle_gamma   90.00
#
_symmetry.space_group_name_H-M   'P 1'
#
loop_
_entity.id
_entity.type
_entity.pdbx_description
1 polymer ?
#
loop_
_entity_poly.entity_id
_entity_poly.type
_entity_poly.pdbx_seq_one_letter_code
_entity_poly.pdbx_strand_id
1 'polypeptide(L)' 'MITAECIARINELAKKSRETGLTDNERAEQTELRRRYIEHIKGQVKVQLDSIKVVDHGDQCGCGCHDKH' A
#
# COMPACT_ATOMS: atom_id res chain seq x y z
N MET A 1 -0.31 -0.84 13.86
CA MET A 1 0.02 0.37 13.09
C MET A 1 1.41 0.20 12.52
N ILE A 2 1.60 0.32 11.21
CA ILE A 2 2.95 0.33 10.62
C ILE A 2 3.57 1.70 10.93
N THR A 3 4.73 1.71 11.56
CA THR A 3 5.50 2.94 11.82
C THR A 3 6.49 3.19 10.69
N ALA A 4 6.92 4.45 10.55
CA ALA A 4 7.97 4.83 9.59
C ALA A 4 9.28 4.05 9.85
N GLU A 5 9.55 3.72 11.11
CA GLU A 5 10.70 2.93 11.53
C GLU A 5 10.67 1.49 10.95
N CYS A 6 9.50 0.83 10.92
CA CYS A 6 9.38 -0.48 10.29
C CYS A 6 9.69 -0.43 8.79
N ILE A 7 9.25 0.62 8.10
CA ILE A 7 9.50 0.80 6.67
C ILE A 7 10.99 1.08 6.41
N ALA A 8 11.59 1.95 7.23
CA ALA A 8 13.03 2.21 7.18
C ALA A 8 13.83 0.91 7.36
N ARG A 9 13.47 0.09 8.34
CA ARG A 9 14.12 -1.19 8.59
C ARG A 9 14.00 -2.17 7.43
N ILE A 10 12.82 -2.27 6.80
CA ILE A 10 12.63 -3.09 5.58
C ILE A 10 13.56 -2.63 4.46
N ASN A 11 13.72 -1.31 4.28
CA ASN A 11 14.60 -0.74 3.26
C ASN A 11 16.08 -1.00 3.54
N GLU A 12 16.51 -0.88 4.80
CA GLU A 12 17.87 -1.22 5.22
C GLU A 12 18.19 -2.69 4.93
N LEU A 13 17.31 -3.61 5.33
CA LEU A 13 17.45 -5.04 5.07
C LEU A 13 17.44 -5.34 3.57
N ALA A 14 16.61 -4.64 2.79
CA ALA A 14 16.57 -4.79 1.34
C ALA A 14 17.87 -4.30 0.66
N LYS A 15 18.45 -3.20 1.15
CA LYS A 15 19.74 -2.69 0.66
C LYS A 15 20.87 -3.66 1.00
N LYS A 16 20.93 -4.13 2.25
CA LYS A 16 21.92 -5.11 2.70
C LYS A 16 21.83 -6.42 1.90
N SER A 17 20.61 -6.89 1.60
CA SER A 17 20.39 -8.05 0.74
C SER A 17 20.98 -7.93 -0.66
N ARG A 18 21.04 -6.71 -1.21
CA ARG A 18 21.56 -6.45 -2.57
C ARG A 18 23.08 -6.30 -2.58
N GLU A 19 23.65 -5.70 -1.54
CA GLU A 19 25.08 -5.39 -1.48
C GLU A 19 25.91 -6.56 -0.95
N THR A 20 25.51 -7.12 0.19
CA THR A 20 26.32 -8.11 0.94
C THR A 20 25.62 -9.44 1.13
N GLY A 21 24.30 -9.51 0.86
CA GLY A 21 23.45 -10.63 1.23
C GLY A 21 22.91 -10.51 2.66
N LEU A 22 21.86 -11.28 2.94
CA LEU A 22 21.20 -11.34 4.26
C LEU A 22 21.58 -12.62 4.99
N THR A 23 21.78 -12.50 6.30
CA THR A 23 21.82 -13.68 7.19
C THR A 23 20.42 -14.27 7.37
N ASP A 24 20.33 -15.54 7.80
CA ASP A 24 19.03 -16.20 8.01
C ASP A 24 18.12 -15.47 9.00
N ASN A 25 18.70 -14.92 10.08
CA ASN A 25 17.96 -14.12 11.05
C ASN A 25 17.38 -12.84 10.43
N GLU A 26 18.19 -12.13 9.64
CA GLU A 26 17.74 -10.90 8.97
C GLU A 26 16.69 -11.18 7.88
N ARG A 27 16.79 -12.33 7.22
CA ARG A 27 15.79 -12.79 6.25
C ARG A 27 14.46 -13.14 6.94
N ALA A 28 14.51 -13.76 8.11
CA ALA A 28 13.32 -13.99 8.93
C ALA A 28 12.69 -12.66 9.40
N GLU A 29 13.50 -11.72 9.90
CA GLU A 29 13.05 -10.38 10.30
C GLU A 29 12.41 -9.63 9.12
N GLN A 30 13.05 -9.63 7.95
CA GLN A 30 12.51 -8.98 6.76
C GLN A 30 11.16 -9.59 6.33
N THR A 31 11.02 -10.92 6.43
CA THR A 31 9.80 -11.63 6.06
C THR A 31 8.64 -11.27 7.00
N GLU A 32 8.90 -11.27 8.31
CA GLU A 32 7.92 -10.88 9.33
C GLU A 32 7.48 -9.42 9.14
N LEU A 33 8.43 -8.50 8.97
CA LEU A 33 8.14 -7.09 8.76
C LEU A 33 7.33 -6.86 7.47
N ARG A 34 7.69 -7.54 6.37
CA ARG A 34 6.93 -7.46 5.11
C ARG A 34 5.52 -8.00 5.25
N ARG A 35 5.33 -9.12 5.96
CA ARG A 35 4.00 -9.69 6.18
C ARG A 35 3.11 -8.69 6.92
N ARG A 36 3.60 -8.14 8.04
CA ARG A 36 2.87 -7.12 8.81
C ARG A 36 2.53 -5.89 7.98
N TYR A 37 3.47 -5.43 7.14
CA TYR A 37 3.25 -4.31 6.23
C TYR A 37 2.11 -4.58 5.23
N ILE A 38 2.14 -5.75 4.58
CA ILE A 38 1.13 -6.13 3.59
C ILE A 38 -0.25 -6.24 4.24
N GLU A 39 -0.36 -6.85 5.43
CA GLU A 39 -1.66 -6.97 6.11
C GLU A 39 -2.23 -5.61 6.49
N HIS A 40 -1.38 -4.69 6.96
CA HIS A 40 -1.80 -3.33 7.27
C HIS A 40 -2.27 -2.58 6.01
N ILE A 41 -1.49 -2.63 4.93
CA ILE A 41 -1.83 -1.98 3.66
C ILE A 41 -3.12 -2.57 3.08
N LYS A 42 -3.31 -3.90 3.12
CA LYS A 42 -4.55 -4.54 2.70
C LYS A 42 -5.77 -4.00 3.46
N GLY A 43 -5.66 -3.85 4.78
CA GLY A 43 -6.70 -3.26 5.61
C GLY A 43 -7.00 -1.82 5.21
N GLN A 44 -5.96 -0.98 5.05
CA GLN A 44 -6.14 0.41 4.63
C GLN A 44 -6.73 0.56 3.23
N VAL A 45 -6.29 -0.25 2.27
CA VAL A 45 -6.83 -0.24 0.90
C VAL A 45 -8.31 -0.65 0.92
N LYS A 46 -8.69 -1.67 1.71
CA LYS A 46 -10.10 -2.06 1.84
C LYS A 46 -10.97 -0.93 2.39
N VAL A 47 -10.50 -0.21 3.41
CA VAL A 47 -11.20 0.96 3.97
C VAL A 47 -11.31 2.07 2.92
N GLN A 48 -10.25 2.35 2.17
CA GLN A 48 -10.28 3.34 1.10
C GLN A 48 -11.28 2.95 -0.01
N LEU A 49 -11.32 1.68 -0.42
CA LEU A 49 -12.28 1.19 -1.40
C LEU A 49 -13.73 1.25 -0.91
N ASP A 50 -13.97 0.95 0.37
CA ASP A 50 -15.30 1.07 0.99
C ASP A 50 -15.77 2.54 1.04
N SER A 51 -14.83 3.48 1.22
CA SER A 51 -15.12 4.92 1.16
C SER A 51 -15.34 5.46 -0.25
N ILE A 52 -14.96 4.72 -1.29
CA ILE A 52 -15.18 5.12 -2.68
C ILE A 52 -16.64 4.89 -3.01
N LYS A 53 -17.41 5.98 -2.96
CA LYS A 53 -18.77 6.03 -3.48
C LYS A 53 -18.70 6.07 -5.01
N VAL A 54 -19.13 4.99 -5.66
CA VAL A 54 -19.36 5.00 -7.11
C VAL A 54 -20.54 5.95 -7.37
N VAL A 55 -20.23 7.16 -7.80
CA VAL A 55 -21.22 8.08 -8.36
C VAL A 55 -21.50 7.60 -9.79
N ASP A 56 -22.55 6.80 -9.93
CA ASP A 56 -23.23 6.68 -11.21
C ASP A 56 -23.71 8.09 -11.57
N HIS A 57 -23.14 8.68 -12.62
CA HIS A 57 -23.71 9.87 -13.22
C HIS A 57 -25.04 9.44 -13.85
N GLY A 58 -26.08 9.31 -13.03
CA GLY A 58 -27.43 9.21 -13.54
C GLY A 58 -27.70 10.39 -14.47
N ASP A 59 -28.45 10.12 -15.54
CA ASP A 59 -28.83 10.97 -16.70
C ASP A 59 -29.29 12.43 -16.41
N GLN A 60 -29.19 12.92 -15.18
CA GLN A 60 -29.53 14.26 -14.73
C GLN A 60 -28.35 14.90 -13.99
N CYS A 61 -27.16 14.98 -14.61
CA CYS A 61 -26.14 15.92 -14.14
C CYS A 61 -26.48 17.32 -14.64
N GLY A 62 -26.73 18.26 -13.72
CA GLY A 62 -26.79 19.71 -14.01
C GLY A 62 -25.41 20.35 -14.28
N CYS A 63 -24.37 19.53 -14.46
CA CYS A 63 -23.06 19.98 -14.90
C CYS A 63 -23.10 20.11 -16.43
N GLY A 64 -22.96 21.32 -16.97
CA GLY A 64 -23.09 21.64 -18.40
C GLY A 64 -21.96 21.09 -19.29
N CYS A 65 -21.62 19.82 -19.14
CA CYS A 65 -20.61 19.10 -19.90
C CYS A 65 -21.31 18.16 -20.89
N HIS A 66 -21.98 18.73 -21.89
CA HIS A 66 -22.34 18.01 -23.11
C HIS A 66 -21.38 18.45 -24.22
N ASP A 67 -21.01 17.49 -25.06
CA ASP A 67 -20.12 17.62 -26.22
C ASP A 67 -18.62 17.73 -25.92
N LYS A 68 -17.98 16.56 -25.89
CA LYS A 68 -17.04 16.13 -26.95
C LYS A 68 -16.66 14.66 -26.72
N HIS A 69 -17.44 13.76 -27.33
CA HIS A 69 -16.95 12.44 -27.72
C HIS A 69 -16.31 12.54 -29.11
#